data_AF-A0A971PZY4-F1
#
_entry.id   AF-A0A971PZY4-F1
#
_cell.length_a   1.000
_cell.length_b   1.000
_cell.length_c   1.000
_cell.angle_alpha   90.00
_cell.angle_beta   90.00
_cell.angle_gamma   90.00
#
_symmetry.space_group_name_H-M   'P 1'
#
loop_
_entity.id
_entity.type
_entity.pdbx_description
1 polymer ?
#
loop_
_entity_poly.entity_id
_entity_poly.type
_entity_poly.pdbx_seq_one_letter_code
_entity_poly.pdbx_strand_id
1 'polypeptide(L)'
;MAEKSLEEEIKIGAQKARKLARYMSSTEDLVESQIQKAMQRGDFDNLEGAGKPINLEENPFEPPEMRMAFKILKDNDFAPYWIELGKEIDAD
;
A
#
# COMPACT_ATOMS: atom_id res chain seq x y z
N MET A 1 1.58 6.52 -48.03
CA MET A 1 2.04 6.15 -46.67
C MET A 1 1.60 7.30 -45.77
N ALA A 2 0.38 7.25 -45.23
CA ALA A 2 0.01 6.64 -43.95
C ALA A 2 -0.23 7.73 -42.90
N GLU A 3 -1.30 8.51 -43.10
CA GLU A 3 -1.97 9.22 -42.01
C GLU A 3 -3.26 8.44 -41.76
N LYS A 4 -3.27 7.59 -40.73
CA LYS A 4 -4.56 7.14 -40.20
C LYS A 4 -5.26 8.40 -39.67
N SER A 5 -6.54 8.55 -39.99
CA SER A 5 -7.32 9.70 -39.53
C SER A 5 -7.25 9.76 -37.99
N LEU A 6 -7.06 10.95 -37.43
CA LEU A 6 -7.02 11.21 -35.98
C LEU A 6 -8.23 10.56 -35.25
N GLU A 7 -9.37 10.49 -35.93
CA GLU A 7 -10.59 9.82 -35.45
C GLU A 7 -10.42 8.30 -35.28
N GLU A 8 -9.68 7.63 -36.17
CA GLU A 8 -9.40 6.20 -36.09
C GLU A 8 -8.50 5.90 -34.89
N GLU A 9 -7.50 6.75 -34.63
CA GLU A 9 -6.62 6.60 -33.46
C GLU A 9 -7.38 6.79 -32.15
N ILE A 10 -8.23 7.82 -32.06
CA ILE A 10 -9.10 8.06 -30.90
C ILE A 10 -10.04 6.86 -30.67
N LYS A 11 -10.65 6.34 -31.73
CA LYS A 11 -11.56 5.18 -31.66
C LYS A 11 -10.83 3.92 -31.22
N ILE A 12 -9.63 3.67 -31.73
CA ILE A 12 -8.78 2.53 -31.32
C ILE A 12 -8.39 2.68 -29.84
N GLY A 13 -8.01 3.87 -29.39
CA GLY A 13 -7.70 4.16 -27.99
C GLY A 13 -8.88 3.88 -27.06
N ALA A 14 -10.07 4.38 -27.41
CA ALA A 14 -11.30 4.17 -26.64
C ALA A 14 -11.70 2.67 -26.57
N GLN A 15 -11.54 1.93 -27.68
CA GLN A 15 -11.79 0.49 -27.70
C GLN A 15 -10.81 -0.30 -26.83
N LYS A 16 -9.52 0.04 -26.88
CA LYS A 16 -8.49 -0.58 -26.03
C LYS A 16 -8.76 -0.32 -24.55
N ALA A 17 -9.07 0.93 -24.17
CA ALA A 17 -9.41 1.29 -22.80
C ALA A 17 -10.64 0.52 -22.28
N ARG A 18 -11.70 0.40 -23.09
CA ARG A 18 -12.90 -0.40 -22.74
C ARG A 18 -12.60 -1.88 -22.57
N LYS A 19 -11.71 -2.45 -23.39
CA LYS A 19 -11.28 -3.86 -23.28
C LYS A 19 -10.46 -4.08 -22.01
N LEU A 20 -9.54 -3.16 -21.70
CA LEU A 20 -8.74 -3.20 -20.49
C LEU A 20 -9.60 -3.11 -19.23
N ALA A 21 -10.55 -2.16 -19.18
CA ALA A 21 -11.48 -2.03 -18.06
C ALA A 21 -12.33 -3.29 -17.84
N ARG A 22 -12.81 -3.93 -18.92
CA ARG A 22 -13.52 -5.22 -18.84
C ARG A 22 -12.62 -6.34 -18.32
N TYR A 23 -11.37 -6.40 -18.76
CA TYR A 23 -10.39 -7.38 -18.29
C TYR A 23 -10.06 -7.18 -16.80
N MET A 24 -9.84 -5.92 -16.38
CA MET A 24 -9.57 -5.58 -14.98
C MET A 24 -10.75 -5.96 -14.08
N SER A 25 -11.98 -5.60 -14.45
CA SER A 25 -13.19 -6.04 -13.74
C SER A 25 -13.30 -7.57 -13.67
N SER A 26 -13.02 -8.29 -14.77
CA SER A 26 -13.03 -9.76 -14.75
C SER A 26 -11.90 -10.36 -13.92
N THR A 27 -10.77 -9.66 -13.79
CA THR A 27 -9.63 -10.12 -12.99
C THR A 27 -9.91 -9.89 -11.52
N GLU A 28 -10.47 -8.72 -11.16
CA GLU A 28 -10.95 -8.40 -9.82
C GLU A 28 -11.98 -9.45 -9.35
N ASP A 29 -12.99 -9.75 -10.17
CA ASP A 29 -14.00 -10.75 -9.86
C ASP A 29 -13.41 -12.16 -9.67
N LEU A 30 -12.42 -12.53 -10.49
CA LEU A 30 -11.73 -13.81 -10.40
C LEU A 30 -10.89 -13.90 -9.13
N VAL A 31 -10.13 -12.85 -8.81
CA VAL A 31 -9.32 -12.78 -7.60
C VAL A 31 -10.20 -12.84 -6.35
N GLU A 32 -11.29 -12.07 -6.31
CA GLU A 32 -12.24 -12.08 -5.20
C GLU A 32 -12.87 -13.47 -5.02
N SER A 33 -13.31 -14.12 -6.11
CA SER A 33 -13.84 -15.49 -6.05
C SER A 33 -12.84 -16.48 -5.45
N GLN A 34 -11.55 -16.32 -5.75
CA GLN A 34 -10.50 -17.19 -5.22
C GLN A 34 -10.23 -16.93 -3.74
N ILE A 35 -10.22 -15.66 -3.30
CA ILE A 35 -10.10 -15.28 -1.90
C ILE A 35 -11.26 -15.86 -1.09
N GLN A 36 -12.50 -15.67 -1.56
CA GLN A 36 -13.71 -16.20 -0.90
C GLN A 36 -13.67 -17.72 -0.75
N LYS A 37 -13.24 -18.45 -1.79
CA LYS A 37 -13.06 -19.91 -1.71
C LYS A 37 -11.99 -20.30 -0.69
N ALA A 38 -10.87 -19.57 -0.64
CA ALA A 38 -9.81 -19.83 0.33
C ALA A 38 -10.29 -19.58 1.77
N MET A 39 -11.06 -18.51 2.00
CA MET A 39 -11.72 -18.25 3.29
C MET A 39 -12.68 -19.37 3.68
N GLN A 40 -13.53 -19.85 2.76
CA GLN A 40 -14.47 -20.94 3.02
C GLN A 40 -13.78 -22.28 3.33
N ARG A 41 -12.59 -22.51 2.77
CA ARG A 41 -11.77 -23.69 3.08
C ARG A 41 -11.04 -23.59 4.42
N GLY A 42 -11.02 -22.40 5.04
CA GLY A 42 -10.21 -22.15 6.23
C GLY A 42 -8.72 -21.99 5.93
N ASP A 43 -8.34 -21.65 4.70
CA ASP A 43 -6.92 -21.48 4.32
C ASP A 43 -6.25 -20.31 5.09
N PHE A 44 -7.06 -19.40 5.65
CA PHE A 44 -6.61 -18.30 6.52
C PHE A 44 -6.81 -18.59 8.02
N ASP A 45 -7.28 -19.78 8.39
CA ASP A 45 -7.38 -20.17 9.79
C ASP A 45 -5.98 -20.53 10.30
N ASN A 46 -5.63 -20.04 11.49
CA ASN A 46 -4.35 -20.34 12.15
C ASN A 46 -3.10 -19.88 11.36
N LEU A 47 -3.18 -18.73 10.66
CA LEU A 47 -1.99 -18.08 10.09
C LEU A 47 -0.94 -17.82 11.17
N GLU A 48 0.32 -17.89 10.77
CA GLU A 48 1.42 -17.48 11.63
C GLU A 48 1.23 -16.02 12.05
N GLY A 49 1.20 -15.77 13.36
CA GLY A 49 0.98 -14.44 13.92
C GLY A 49 -0.49 -14.04 14.07
N ALA A 50 -1.47 -14.87 13.66
CA ALA A 50 -2.88 -14.60 13.89
C ALA A 50 -3.18 -14.37 15.38
N GLY A 51 -3.87 -13.27 15.69
CA GLY A 51 -4.21 -12.88 17.06
C GLY A 51 -3.04 -12.37 17.92
N LYS A 52 -1.81 -12.33 17.39
CA LYS A 52 -0.66 -11.74 18.09
C LYS A 52 -0.54 -10.25 17.77
N PRO A 53 -0.03 -9.43 18.71
CA PRO A 53 0.31 -8.04 18.41
C PRO A 53 1.30 -7.94 17.26
N ILE A 54 1.09 -6.95 16.38
CA ILE A 54 2.03 -6.64 15.30
C ILE A 54 3.26 -5.96 15.91
N ASN A 55 4.45 -6.40 15.53
CA ASN A 55 5.68 -5.71 15.89
C ASN A 55 5.81 -4.42 15.06
N LEU A 56 5.68 -3.26 15.71
CA LEU A 56 5.82 -1.93 15.13
C LEU A 56 7.09 -1.22 15.63
N GLU A 57 8.09 -1.97 16.08
CA GLU A 57 9.35 -1.41 16.58
C GLU A 57 10.17 -0.74 15.48
N GLU A 58 10.29 -1.38 14.31
CA GLU A 58 11.06 -0.86 13.17
C GLU A 58 10.16 -0.12 12.20
N ASN A 59 10.54 1.10 11.84
CA ASN A 59 9.79 1.90 10.87
C ASN A 59 10.38 1.68 9.46
N PRO A 60 9.67 1.05 8.52
CA PRO A 60 10.20 0.77 7.19
C PRO A 60 10.49 2.03 6.36
N PHE A 61 9.96 3.18 6.78
CA PHE A 61 10.18 4.47 6.13
C PHE A 61 11.35 5.25 6.74
N GLU A 62 12.01 4.74 7.78
CA GLU A 62 13.13 5.41 8.40
C GLU A 62 14.46 5.04 7.69
N PRO A 63 15.37 6.00 7.50
CA PRO A 63 16.70 5.71 6.98
C PRO A 63 17.43 4.69 7.87
N PRO A 64 18.09 3.67 7.31
CA PRO A 64 18.81 2.64 8.08
C PRO A 64 19.78 3.19 9.14
N GLU A 65 20.45 4.29 8.82
CA GLU A 65 21.39 4.99 9.68
C GLU A 65 20.72 5.68 10.88
N MET A 66 19.43 6.01 10.80
CA MET A 66 18.70 6.71 11.87
C MET A 66 17.97 5.75 12.82
N ARG A 67 17.79 4.48 12.44
CA ARG A 67 17.04 3.48 13.24
C ARG A 67 17.52 3.40 14.67
N MET A 68 18.84 3.30 14.85
CA MET A 68 19.44 3.16 16.17
C MET A 68 19.22 4.42 17.02
N ALA A 69 19.40 5.60 16.42
CA ALA A 69 19.19 6.86 17.11
C ALA A 69 17.74 7.03 17.56
N PHE A 70 16.77 6.78 16.67
CA PHE A 70 15.34 6.87 16.99
C PHE A 70 14.89 5.81 17.99
N LYS A 71 15.41 4.58 17.88
CA LYS A 71 15.15 3.54 18.86
C LYS A 71 15.62 3.94 20.26
N ILE A 72 16.84 4.45 20.39
CA ILE A 72 17.37 4.90 21.70
C ILE A 72 16.48 5.99 22.29
N LEU A 73 16.06 6.97 21.50
CA LEU A 73 15.17 8.04 21.97
C LEU A 73 13.82 7.46 22.44
N LYS A 74 13.17 6.64 21.61
CA LYS A 74 11.88 6.01 21.91
C LYS A 74 11.93 5.14 23.17
N ASP A 75 12.96 4.32 23.32
CA ASP A 75 13.14 3.42 24.47
C ASP A 75 13.37 4.18 25.79
N ASN A 76 13.70 5.48 25.72
CA ASN A 76 13.88 6.36 26.88
C ASN A 76 12.78 7.44 27.00
N ASP A 77 11.65 7.28 26.31
CA ASP A 77 10.53 8.22 26.30
C ASP A 77 10.88 9.64 25.77
N PHE A 78 11.85 9.74 24.86
CA PHE A 78 12.21 10.99 24.17
C PHE A 78 11.78 10.96 22.70
N ALA A 79 11.48 12.14 22.15
CA ALA A 79 11.33 12.34 20.70
C ALA A 79 12.56 13.04 20.11
N PRO A 80 12.76 12.97 18.78
CA PRO A 80 13.76 13.79 18.11
C PRO A 80 13.54 15.28 18.35
N TYR A 81 14.64 16.05 18.36
CA TYR A 81 14.63 17.49 18.66
C TYR A 81 13.60 18.28 17.86
N TRP A 82 13.48 18.02 16.55
CA TRP A 82 12.54 18.74 15.70
C TRP A 82 11.07 18.46 16.03
N ILE A 83 10.75 17.29 16.61
CA ILE A 83 9.40 16.99 17.08
C ILE A 83 9.09 17.79 18.34
N GLU A 84 10.02 17.82 19.30
CA GLU A 84 9.85 18.61 20.53
C GLU A 84 9.75 20.10 20.21
N LEU A 85 10.62 20.62 19.36
CA LEU A 85 10.56 22.01 18.89
C LEU A 85 9.22 22.34 18.20
N GLY A 86 8.70 21.41 17.39
CA GLY A 86 7.40 21.58 16.75
C GLY A 86 6.26 21.69 17.77
N LYS A 87 6.26 20.83 18.80
CA LYS A 87 5.28 20.89 19.90
C LYS A 87 5.35 22.21 20.67
N GLU A 88 6.56 22.71 20.92
CA GLU A 88 6.75 24.01 21.58
C GLU A 88 6.17 25.15 20.75
N ILE A 89 6.45 25.18 19.44
CA ILE A 89 5.92 26.19 18.53
C ILE A 89 4.39 26.12 18.42
N ASP A 90 3.81 24.92 18.36
CA ASP A 90 2.35 24.73 18.25
C ASP A 90 1.60 25.06 19.55
N ALA A 91 2.30 25.11 20.69
CA ALA A 91 1.72 25.41 22.00
C ALA A 91 1.64 26.91 22.31
N ASP A 92 2.38 27.75 21.59
CA ASP A 92 2.37 29.22 21.66
C ASP A 92 1.24 29.85 20.80
#